data_AF-A0AAD2DZL2-F1
#
_entry.id   AF-A0AAD2DZL2-F1
#
_cell.length_a   1.000
_cell.length_b   1.000
_cell.length_c   1.000
_cell.angle_alpha   90.00
_cell.angle_beta   90.00
_cell.angle_gamma   90.00
#
_symmetry.space_group_name_H-M   'P 1'
#
loop_
_entity.id
_entity.type
_entity.pdbx_description
1 polymer ?
#
loop_
_entity_poly.entity_id
_entity_poly.type
_entity_poly.pdbx_seq_one_letter_code
_entity_poly.pdbx_strand_id
1 'polypeptide(L)'
;MSAKITLLFSLLFRKANATNITKLLNQYPDFSTFNDYITKTGLATDINSFQTITVLVVDNSDISLLSGKSNAAIKKILSVHAILDYYDVNGQAIGQQGFLYVTDVNTGSVAIDSAEKGASLRA
;
A
#
# COMPACT_ATOMS: atom_id res chain seq x y z
N MET A 1 -10.66 33.32 42.49
CA MET A 1 -9.22 33.56 42.21
C MET A 1 -8.46 32.52 43.01
N SER A 2 -7.68 31.59 42.49
CA SER A 2 -7.06 31.40 41.19
C SER A 2 -6.62 29.92 41.13
N ALA A 3 -6.71 29.34 39.93
CA ALA A 3 -5.91 28.25 39.42
C ALA A 3 -5.83 26.93 40.23
N LYS A 4 -6.43 25.89 39.63
CA LYS A 4 -5.68 24.71 39.17
C LYS A 4 -6.55 24.04 38.12
N ILE A 5 -6.52 24.65 36.92
CA ILE A 5 -6.96 23.99 35.70
C ILE A 5 -6.12 22.72 35.62
N THR A 6 -6.73 21.61 36.00
CA THR A 6 -6.22 20.27 35.75
C THR A 6 -6.14 20.17 34.24
N LEU A 7 -4.96 20.48 33.70
CA LEU A 7 -4.60 20.20 32.33
C LEU A 7 -4.49 18.68 32.24
N LEU A 8 -5.64 18.02 32.16
CA LEU A 8 -5.76 16.64 31.70
C LEU A 8 -5.47 16.67 30.20
N PHE A 9 -4.24 17.03 29.85
CA PHE A 9 -3.65 16.75 28.57
C PHE A 9 -3.28 15.27 28.58
N SER A 10 -4.29 14.41 28.75
CA SER A 10 -4.20 13.05 28.27
C SER A 10 -4.10 13.19 26.75
N LEU A 11 -2.87 13.26 26.24
CA LEU A 11 -2.63 12.97 24.84
C LEU A 11 -3.31 11.64 24.58
N LEU A 12 -4.45 11.69 23.89
CA LEU A 12 -5.01 10.53 23.22
C LEU A 12 -4.04 10.19 22.09
N PHE A 13 -2.86 9.65 22.46
CA PHE A 13 -2.08 8.87 21.54
C PHE A 13 -2.93 7.64 21.24
N ARG A 14 -3.76 7.75 20.20
CA ARG A 14 -4.34 6.57 19.57
C ARG A 14 -3.15 5.76 19.10
N LYS A 15 -2.85 4.66 19.81
CA LYS A 15 -2.01 3.61 19.25
C LYS A 15 -2.75 3.10 18.03
N ALA A 16 -2.31 3.48 16.83
CA ALA A 16 -2.68 2.74 15.64
C ALA A 16 -2.14 1.33 15.87
N ASN A 17 -3.05 0.38 16.10
CA ASN A 17 -2.63 -1.01 16.17
C ASN A 17 -2.11 -1.35 14.77
N ALA A 18 -0.82 -1.63 14.66
CA ALA A 18 -0.26 -2.21 13.45
C ALA A 18 -0.92 -3.58 13.27
N THR A 19 -1.99 -3.63 12.50
CA THR A 19 -2.67 -4.89 12.16
C THR A 19 -1.91 -5.55 11.04
N ASN A 20 -1.38 -6.73 11.31
CA ASN A 20 -0.75 -7.56 10.28
C ASN A 20 -1.72 -7.75 9.11
N ILE A 21 -1.31 -7.35 7.90
CA ILE A 21 -2.18 -7.31 6.72
C ILE A 21 -2.82 -8.67 6.43
N THR A 22 -2.10 -9.78 6.60
CA THR A 22 -2.66 -11.10 6.29
C THR A 22 -3.72 -11.52 7.29
N LYS A 23 -3.57 -11.12 8.56
CA LYS A 23 -4.59 -11.30 9.60
C LYS A 23 -5.81 -10.43 9.37
N LEU A 24 -5.63 -9.22 8.84
CA LEU A 24 -6.73 -8.34 8.45
C LEU A 24 -7.51 -8.96 7.28
N LEU A 25 -6.81 -9.33 6.20
CA LEU A 25 -7.44 -9.88 4.99
C LEU A 25 -8.09 -11.25 5.20
N ASN A 26 -7.63 -12.05 6.16
CA ASN A 26 -8.30 -13.32 6.53
C ASN A 26 -9.76 -13.15 6.97
N GLN A 27 -10.18 -11.94 7.34
CA GLN A 27 -11.56 -11.65 7.72
C GLN A 27 -12.47 -11.40 6.50
N TYR A 28 -11.91 -11.32 5.29
CA TYR A 28 -12.60 -10.95 4.06
C TYR A 28 -12.36 -12.01 2.97
N PRO A 29 -13.26 -13.01 2.83
CA PRO A 29 -13.10 -14.12 1.89
C PRO A 29 -12.89 -13.71 0.42
N ASP A 30 -13.49 -12.60 0.02
CA ASP A 30 -13.42 -12.04 -1.34
C ASP A 30 -12.00 -11.59 -1.75
N PHE A 31 -11.08 -11.48 -0.78
CA PHE A 31 -9.68 -11.09 -0.98
C PHE A 31 -8.67 -12.21 -0.70
N SER A 32 -9.15 -13.45 -0.52
CA SER A 32 -8.31 -14.59 -0.16
C SER A 32 -7.17 -14.84 -1.16
N THR A 33 -7.42 -14.70 -2.46
CA THR A 33 -6.39 -14.90 -3.50
C THR A 33 -5.29 -13.84 -3.43
N PHE A 34 -5.67 -12.57 -3.21
CA PHE A 34 -4.71 -11.49 -2.99
C PHE A 34 -3.86 -11.76 -1.75
N ASN A 35 -4.50 -12.16 -0.64
CA ASN A 35 -3.82 -12.48 0.61
C ASN A 35 -2.79 -13.62 0.45
N ASP A 36 -3.18 -14.65 -0.30
CA ASP A 36 -2.33 -15.77 -0.67
C ASP A 36 -1.09 -15.31 -1.44
N TYR A 37 -1.27 -14.46 -2.45
CA TYR A 37 -0.16 -13.98 -3.26
C TYR A 37 0.80 -13.09 -2.47
N ILE A 38 0.31 -12.13 -1.69
CA ILE A 38 1.20 -11.28 -0.88
C ILE A 38 1.95 -12.10 0.18
N THR A 39 1.35 -13.19 0.67
CA THR A 39 1.99 -14.13 1.60
C THR A 39 3.09 -14.94 0.89
N LYS A 40 2.76 -15.63 -0.20
CA LYS A 40 3.68 -16.50 -0.96
C LYS A 40 4.87 -15.76 -1.55
N THR A 41 4.68 -14.49 -1.90
CA THR A 41 5.72 -13.64 -2.47
C THR A 41 6.59 -12.93 -1.42
N GLY A 42 6.19 -12.98 -0.15
CA GLY A 42 6.83 -12.22 0.93
C GLY A 42 6.51 -10.72 0.93
N LEU A 43 5.66 -10.22 0.02
CA LEU A 43 5.24 -8.82 0.01
C LEU A 43 4.48 -8.44 1.29
N ALA A 44 3.77 -9.39 1.92
CA ALA A 44 3.13 -9.16 3.20
C ALA A 44 4.13 -8.76 4.30
N THR A 45 5.34 -9.31 4.27
CA THR A 45 6.40 -8.93 5.22
C THR A 45 6.83 -7.48 4.99
N ASP A 46 7.00 -7.11 3.73
CA ASP A 46 7.38 -5.75 3.35
C ASP A 46 6.28 -4.75 3.76
N ILE A 47 5.01 -5.02 3.42
CA ILE A 47 3.85 -4.21 3.82
C ILE A 47 3.78 -4.03 5.33
N ASN A 48 3.93 -5.11 6.09
CA ASN A 48 3.87 -5.08 7.55
C ASN A 48 5.05 -4.34 8.20
N SER A 49 6.12 -4.05 7.46
CA SER A 49 7.28 -3.31 7.97
C SER A 49 7.09 -1.79 7.93
N PHE A 50 6.12 -1.30 7.14
CA PHE A 50 5.86 0.13 7.04
C PHE A 50 4.98 0.62 8.20
N GLN A 51 5.31 1.81 8.71
CA GLN A 51 4.54 2.45 9.78
C GLN A 51 3.19 3.00 9.29
N THR A 52 3.12 3.41 8.02
CA THR A 52 1.90 3.91 7.37
C THR A 52 1.92 3.52 5.90
N ILE A 53 0.87 2.84 5.44
CA ILE A 53 0.74 2.34 4.07
C ILE A 53 -0.73 2.20 3.70
N THR A 54 -1.06 2.46 2.44
CA THR A 54 -2.37 2.15 1.84
C THR A 54 -2.23 0.95 0.92
N VAL A 55 -3.06 -0.06 1.12
CA VAL A 55 -3.08 -1.27 0.28
C VAL A 55 -4.38 -1.31 -0.51
N LEU A 56 -4.26 -1.24 -1.84
CA LEU A 56 -5.37 -1.36 -2.78
C LEU A 56 -5.63 -2.85 -3.07
N VAL A 57 -6.53 -3.45 -2.30
CA VAL A 57 -6.81 -4.89 -2.40
C VAL A 57 -7.69 -5.17 -3.60
N VAL A 58 -7.31 -6.15 -4.42
CA VAL A 58 -8.06 -6.61 -5.59
C VAL A 58 -8.88 -7.84 -5.20
N ASP A 59 -10.13 -7.90 -5.66
CA ASP A 59 -11.00 -9.05 -5.41
C ASP A 59 -10.57 -10.32 -6.17
N ASN A 60 -11.14 -11.46 -5.78
CA ASN A 60 -10.82 -12.75 -6.38
C ASN A 60 -11.19 -12.84 -7.87
N SER A 61 -12.20 -12.11 -8.35
CA SER A 61 -12.61 -12.13 -9.77
C SER A 61 -11.55 -11.52 -10.67
N ASP A 62 -10.99 -10.39 -10.27
CA ASP A 62 -10.11 -9.58 -11.11
C ASP A 62 -8.62 -9.98 -11.04
N ILE A 63 -8.20 -10.65 -9.96
CA ILE A 63 -6.79 -11.03 -9.76
C ILE A 63 -6.37 -12.28 -10.53
N SER A 64 -7.31 -12.97 -11.18
CA SER A 64 -7.11 -14.23 -11.90
C SER A 64 -6.03 -14.15 -13.00
N LEU A 65 -5.78 -12.95 -13.55
CA LEU A 65 -4.76 -12.65 -14.55
C LEU A 65 -3.30 -12.90 -14.08
N LEU A 66 -3.09 -13.05 -12.78
CA LEU A 66 -1.77 -13.35 -12.21
C LEU A 66 -1.44 -14.85 -12.19
N SER A 67 -2.42 -15.69 -12.49
CA SER A 67 -2.25 -17.15 -12.52
C SER A 67 -1.17 -17.57 -13.53
N GLY A 68 -0.27 -18.45 -13.10
CA GLY A 68 0.83 -18.96 -13.94
C GLY A 68 2.05 -18.04 -14.06
N LYS A 69 2.02 -16.82 -13.49
CA LYS A 69 3.21 -15.96 -13.41
C LYS A 69 4.15 -16.44 -12.30
N SER A 70 5.43 -16.08 -12.40
CA SER A 70 6.43 -16.38 -11.36
C SER A 70 6.16 -15.56 -10.09
N ASN A 71 6.54 -16.07 -8.92
CA ASN A 71 6.40 -15.33 -7.66
C ASN A 71 7.10 -13.96 -7.69
N ALA A 72 8.23 -13.85 -8.39
CA ALA A 72 8.92 -12.56 -8.57
C ALA A 72 8.07 -11.56 -9.37
N ALA A 73 7.44 -12.00 -10.46
CA ALA A 73 6.56 -11.16 -11.26
C ALA A 73 5.30 -10.77 -10.49
N ILE A 74 4.68 -11.71 -9.78
CA ILE A 74 3.51 -11.45 -8.93
C ILE A 74 3.87 -10.43 -7.84
N LYS A 75 5.02 -10.60 -7.17
CA LYS A 75 5.49 -9.65 -6.15
C LYS A 75 5.56 -8.24 -6.72
N LYS A 76 6.22 -8.08 -7.87
CA LYS A 76 6.41 -6.80 -8.54
C LYS A 76 5.08 -6.14 -8.94
N ILE A 77 4.15 -6.93 -9.49
CA ILE A 77 2.81 -6.43 -9.88
C ILE A 77 2.01 -6.02 -8.64
N LEU A 78 2.01 -6.82 -7.57
CA LEU A 78 1.26 -6.49 -6.36
C LEU A 78 1.90 -5.34 -5.57
N SER A 79 3.20 -5.11 -5.67
CA SER A 79 3.85 -3.97 -5.02
C SER A 79 3.30 -2.62 -5.47
N VAL A 80 2.77 -2.49 -6.70
CA VAL A 80 2.16 -1.22 -7.15
C VAL A 80 0.84 -0.90 -6.45
N HIS A 81 0.22 -1.91 -5.81
CA HIS A 81 -0.99 -1.75 -5.02
C HIS A 81 -0.68 -1.35 -3.57
N ALA A 82 0.60 -1.31 -3.18
CA ALA A 82 1.06 -0.96 -1.85
C ALA A 82 1.69 0.44 -1.90
N ILE A 83 0.93 1.46 -1.52
CA ILE A 83 1.29 2.86 -1.65
C ILE A 83 1.82 3.36 -0.31
N LEU A 84 3.07 3.81 -0.31
CA LEU A 84 3.67 4.50 0.83
C LEU A 84 2.99 5.85 0.98
N ASP A 85 2.64 6.19 2.22
CA ASP A 85 1.81 7.32 2.62
C ASP A 85 0.30 7.23 2.35
N TYR A 86 -0.41 7.97 3.19
CA TYR A 86 -1.86 8.03 3.26
C TYR A 86 -2.41 8.93 2.14
N TYR A 87 -2.97 8.33 1.10
CA TYR A 87 -3.89 9.03 0.20
C TYR A 87 -5.22 9.26 0.94
N ASP A 88 -5.48 10.50 1.33
CA ASP A 88 -6.84 10.94 1.71
C ASP A 88 -7.78 10.75 0.51
N VAL A 89 -9.03 10.33 0.76
CA VAL A 89 -10.11 10.17 -0.23
C VAL A 89 -10.38 11.44 -1.06
N ASN A 90 -9.88 12.59 -0.61
CA ASN A 90 -9.90 13.85 -1.34
C ASN A 90 -8.79 14.00 -2.40
N GLY A 91 -7.93 13.00 -2.59
CA GLY A 91 -6.92 12.97 -3.65
C GLY A 91 -5.74 13.93 -3.45
N GLN A 92 -5.56 14.49 -2.25
CA GLN A 92 -4.42 15.35 -1.95
C GLN A 92 -3.22 14.51 -1.49
N ALA A 93 -2.25 14.33 -2.39
CA ALA A 93 -0.91 13.91 -2.01
C ALA A 93 -0.25 15.05 -1.22
N ILE A 94 -0.07 14.86 0.09
CA ILE A 94 0.62 15.79 0.98
C ILE A 94 2.13 15.56 0.88
N GLY A 95 2.75 16.14 -0.14
CA GLY A 95 4.18 16.09 -0.44
C GLY A 95 4.41 16.43 -1.91
N GLN A 96 5.30 17.38 -2.23
CA GLN A 96 5.44 17.93 -3.59
C GLN A 96 6.08 16.97 -4.63
N GLN A 97 6.27 15.67 -4.33
CA GLN A 97 6.97 14.74 -5.23
C GLN A 97 6.33 13.35 -5.16
N GLY A 98 5.29 13.12 -5.97
CA GLY A 98 4.83 11.76 -6.27
C GLY A 98 5.66 11.16 -7.39
N PHE A 99 5.87 9.84 -7.40
CA PHE A 99 6.53 9.13 -8.50
C PHE A 99 5.56 8.15 -9.16
N LEU A 100 5.55 8.10 -10.50
CA LEU A 100 4.85 7.08 -11.28
C LEU A 100 5.80 5.89 -11.49
N TYR A 101 5.33 4.69 -11.13
CA TYR A 101 6.01 3.43 -11.40
C TYR A 101 5.26 2.70 -12.51
N VAL A 102 5.87 2.61 -13.70
CA VAL A 102 5.33 1.82 -14.81
C VAL A 102 6.13 0.54 -14.92
N THR A 103 5.45 -0.60 -14.82
CA THR A 103 6.04 -1.91 -15.06
C THR A 103 5.45 -2.51 -16.31
N ASP A 104 6.31 -2.85 -17.26
CA ASP A 104 5.91 -3.73 -18.36
C ASP A 104 5.75 -5.15 -17.80
N VAL A 105 4.53 -5.68 -17.89
CA VAL A 105 4.14 -6.98 -17.33
C VAL A 105 4.62 -8.19 -18.14
N ASN A 106 5.09 -7.97 -19.36
CA ASN A 106 5.59 -8.99 -20.28
C ASN A 106 7.12 -9.09 -20.22
N THR A 107 7.80 -7.94 -20.14
CA THR A 107 9.26 -7.87 -20.15
C THR A 107 9.87 -7.69 -18.76
N GLY A 108 9.09 -7.22 -17.80
CA GLY A 108 9.59 -6.94 -16.45
C GLY A 108 10.46 -5.67 -16.37
N SER A 109 10.45 -4.82 -17.39
CA SER A 109 11.07 -3.49 -17.33
C SER A 109 10.36 -2.58 -16.31
N VAL A 110 11.06 -1.58 -15.77
CA VAL A 110 10.53 -0.56 -14.86
C VAL A 110 10.93 0.81 -15.38
N ALA A 111 9.96 1.71 -15.53
CA ALA A 111 10.20 3.15 -15.67
C ALA A 111 9.70 3.86 -14.40
N ILE A 112 10.46 4.86 -13.94
CA ILE A 112 10.15 5.66 -12.75
C ILE A 112 10.26 7.13 -13.13
N ASP A 113 9.19 7.90 -12.90
CA ASP A 113 9.20 9.35 -13.19
C ASP A 113 8.41 10.17 -12.17
N SER A 114 8.53 11.50 -12.19
CA SER A 114 7.72 12.37 -11.35
C SER A 114 6.27 12.46 -11.84
N ALA A 115 5.33 12.47 -10.89
CA ALA A 115 3.91 12.65 -11.13
C ALA A 115 3.53 14.14 -11.09
N GLU A 116 4.29 14.97 -11.81
CA GLU A 116 4.03 16.41 -11.96
C GLU A 116 3.37 16.70 -13.32
N LYS A 117 2.46 17.68 -13.39
CA LYS A 117 1.77 18.06 -14.63
C LYS A 117 2.80 18.54 -15.67
N GLY A 118 3.05 17.72 -16.69
CA GLY A 118 4.00 18.02 -17.77
C GLY A 118 5.32 17.25 -17.73
N ALA A 119 5.52 16.35 -16.76
CA ALA A 119 6.69 15.47 -16.72
C ALA A 119 6.70 14.46 -17.89
N SER A 120 7.88 14.15 -18.41
CA SER A 120 8.08 13.21 -19.53
C SER A 120 8.65 11.91 -19.02
N LEU A 121 7.97 10.78 -19.27
CA LEU A 121 8.38 9.44 -18.83
C LEU A 121 9.76 9.05 -19.39
N ARG A 122 10.73 8.84 -18.50
CA ARG A 122 12.08 8.34 -18.82
C ARG A 122 12.13 6.83 -18.63
N ALA A 123 12.46 6.12 -19.71
CA ALA A 123 12.64 4.66 -19.74
C ALA A 123 14.05 4.25 -19.27
#